data_AF-A0A7K1ZPC1-F1
#
_entry.id   AF-A0A7K1ZPC1-F1
#
_cell.length_a   1.000
_cell.length_b   1.000
_cell.length_c   1.000
_cell.angle_alpha   90.00
_cell.angle_beta   90.00
_cell.angle_gamma   90.00
#
_symmetry.space_group_name_H-M   'P 1'
#
loop_
_entity.id
_entity.type
_entity.pdbx_description
1 polymer ?
#
loop_
_entity_poly.entity_id
_entity_poly.type
_entity_poly.pdbx_seq_one_letter_code
_entity_poly.pdbx_strand_id
1 'polypeptide(L)'
;MRELKKKIGELASLFDELQNESVSESDTELYFIHPFLRSLGYDTGNPELVSSQYPAVPEDTKTGKVDLALLQNGSPIIFVECKKLNEPLDHHFHQIKRYFNNCRKVDFVILTNGNEYWFFTDLDFKYLLD
;
A
#
# COMPACT_ATOMS: atom_id res chain seq x y z
N MET A 1 6.94 -19.71 8.16
CA MET A 1 7.63 -19.85 6.85
C MET A 1 6.88 -20.69 5.83
N ARG A 2 6.48 -21.94 6.11
CA ARG A 2 5.74 -22.79 5.14
C ARG A 2 4.39 -22.20 4.73
N GLU A 3 3.64 -21.66 5.68
CA GLU A 3 2.32 -21.05 5.45
C GLU A 3 2.41 -19.79 4.57
N LEU A 4 3.33 -18.87 4.89
CA LEU A 4 3.58 -17.66 4.09
C LEU A 4 3.94 -18.02 2.65
N LYS A 5 4.87 -18.98 2.45
CA LYS A 5 5.27 -19.43 1.11
C LYS A 5 4.09 -19.96 0.31
N LYS A 6 3.17 -20.69 0.95
CA LYS A 6 1.94 -21.19 0.31
C LYS A 6 1.04 -20.03 -0.13
N LYS A 7 0.74 -19.09 0.77
CA LYS A 7 -0.11 -17.93 0.47
C LYS A 7 0.46 -17.05 -0.65
N ILE A 8 1.77 -16.82 -0.65
CA ILE A 8 2.44 -16.09 -1.74
C ILE A 8 2.34 -16.87 -3.08
N GLY A 9 2.45 -18.20 -3.04
CA GLY A 9 2.25 -19.04 -4.23
C GLY A 9 0.82 -18.98 -4.79
N GLU A 10 -0.19 -18.89 -3.92
CA GLU A 10 -1.60 -18.69 -4.32
C GLU A 10 -1.78 -17.33 -5.00
N LEU A 11 -1.17 -16.26 -4.47
CA LEU A 11 -1.21 -14.93 -5.11
C LEU A 11 -0.48 -14.90 -6.45
N ALA A 12 0.66 -15.59 -6.58
CA ALA A 12 1.37 -15.71 -7.85
C ALA A 12 0.52 -16.44 -8.90
N SER A 13 -0.20 -17.49 -8.51
CA SER A 13 -1.09 -18.22 -9.41
C SER A 13 -2.27 -17.35 -9.87
N LEU A 14 -2.86 -16.58 -8.94
CA LEU A 14 -3.91 -15.63 -9.26
C LEU A 14 -3.41 -14.50 -10.18
N PHE A 15 -2.17 -14.03 -9.98
CA PHE A 15 -1.55 -13.07 -10.88
C PHE A 15 -1.45 -13.65 -12.28
N ASP A 16 -0.98 -14.89 -12.42
CA ASP A 16 -0.83 -15.54 -13.72
C ASP A 16 -2.16 -15.61 -14.50
N GLU A 17 -3.26 -15.83 -13.78
CA GLU A 17 -4.62 -15.86 -14.33
C GLU A 17 -5.13 -14.48 -14.77
N LEU A 18 -4.82 -13.43 -14.00
CA LEU A 18 -5.41 -12.09 -14.18
C LEU A 18 -4.50 -11.08 -14.90
N GLN A 19 -3.22 -11.36 -15.10
CA GLN A 19 -2.24 -10.39 -15.64
C GLN A 19 -2.59 -9.83 -17.03
N ASN A 20 -3.40 -10.54 -17.82
CA ASN A 20 -3.84 -10.07 -19.15
C ASN A 20 -5.22 -9.39 -19.13
N GLU A 21 -5.87 -9.35 -17.97
CA GLU A 21 -7.19 -8.76 -17.79
C GLU A 21 -7.09 -7.30 -17.31
N SER A 22 -8.14 -6.53 -17.59
CA SER A 22 -8.26 -5.16 -17.06
C SER A 22 -8.76 -5.20 -15.61
N VAL A 23 -7.84 -5.35 -14.65
CA VAL A 23 -8.15 -5.31 -13.22
C VAL A 23 -8.16 -3.87 -12.71
N SER A 24 -9.23 -3.47 -12.03
CA SER A 24 -9.33 -2.11 -11.46
C SER A 24 -8.39 -1.94 -10.26
N GLU A 25 -8.18 -0.70 -9.82
CA GLU A 25 -7.36 -0.40 -8.62
C GLU A 25 -7.99 -1.02 -7.37
N SER A 26 -9.30 -0.89 -7.22
CA SER A 26 -10.06 -1.50 -6.11
C SER A 26 -10.02 -3.03 -6.13
N ASP A 27 -10.09 -3.65 -7.32
CA ASP A 27 -9.94 -5.10 -7.44
C ASP A 27 -8.50 -5.54 -7.16
N THR A 28 -7.51 -4.75 -7.58
CA THR A 28 -6.08 -5.01 -7.28
C THR A 28 -5.83 -4.99 -5.78
N GLU A 29 -6.39 -3.98 -5.09
CA GLU A 29 -6.36 -3.89 -3.63
C GLU A 29 -7.00 -5.13 -2.99
N LEU A 30 -8.20 -5.50 -3.44
CA LEU A 30 -8.98 -6.61 -2.88
C LEU A 30 -8.33 -7.99 -3.12
N TYR A 31 -7.81 -8.23 -4.33
CA TYR A 31 -7.35 -9.56 -4.75
C TYR A 31 -5.88 -9.81 -4.44
N PHE A 32 -5.05 -8.76 -4.39
CA PHE A 32 -3.61 -8.92 -4.18
C PHE A 32 -3.14 -8.30 -2.87
N ILE A 33 -3.47 -7.03 -2.60
CA ILE A 33 -2.90 -6.30 -1.46
C ILE A 33 -3.49 -6.80 -0.13
N HIS A 34 -4.82 -6.89 -0.02
CA HIS A 34 -5.48 -7.38 1.19
C HIS A 34 -5.01 -8.80 1.55
N PRO A 35 -5.01 -9.78 0.64
CA PRO A 35 -4.45 -11.10 0.89
C PRO A 35 -2.96 -11.10 1.24
N PHE A 36 -2.15 -10.26 0.59
CA PHE A 36 -0.74 -10.11 0.91
C PHE A 36 -0.54 -9.63 2.35
N LEU A 37 -1.23 -8.56 2.76
CA LEU A 37 -1.18 -8.05 4.14
C LEU A 37 -1.63 -9.10 5.16
N ARG A 38 -2.72 -9.83 4.86
CA ARG A 38 -3.17 -10.96 5.70
C ARG A 38 -2.17 -12.10 5.76
N SER A 39 -1.38 -12.32 4.71
CA SER A 39 -0.31 -13.32 4.71
C SER A 39 0.84 -12.94 5.66
N LEU A 40 1.08 -11.64 5.83
CA LEU A 40 2.04 -11.08 6.78
C LEU A 40 1.50 -11.01 8.22
N GLY A 41 0.20 -11.29 8.42
CA GLY A 41 -0.44 -11.31 9.73
C GLY A 41 -1.21 -10.05 10.10
N TYR A 42 -1.38 -9.10 9.17
CA TYR A 42 -2.27 -7.95 9.38
C TYR A 42 -3.73 -8.37 9.24
N ASP A 43 -4.59 -7.86 10.13
CA ASP A 43 -6.03 -7.99 9.98
C ASP A 43 -6.59 -6.79 9.23
N THR A 44 -6.81 -6.97 7.92
CA THR A 44 -7.34 -5.90 7.07
C THR A 44 -8.85 -5.66 7.24
N GLY A 45 -9.53 -6.49 8.03
CA GLY A 45 -10.92 -6.26 8.43
C GLY A 45 -11.05 -5.39 9.68
N ASN A 46 -9.95 -5.13 10.39
CA ASN A 46 -9.96 -4.31 11.60
C ASN A 46 -9.49 -2.87 11.29
N PRO A 47 -10.39 -1.86 11.32
CA PRO A 47 -10.04 -0.47 11.03
C PRO A 47 -9.08 0.16 12.04
N GLU A 48 -8.93 -0.43 13.23
CA GLU A 48 -7.94 0.01 14.23
C GLU A 48 -6.51 -0.42 13.90
N LEU A 49 -6.35 -1.40 12.99
CA LEU A 49 -5.07 -1.92 12.53
C LEU A 49 -4.78 -1.56 11.07
N VAL A 50 -5.81 -1.54 10.22
CA VAL A 50 -5.70 -1.22 8.80
C VAL A 50 -6.89 -0.35 8.41
N SER A 51 -6.62 0.93 8.13
CA SER A 51 -7.66 1.91 7.79
C SER A 51 -7.61 2.27 6.32
N SER A 52 -8.74 2.15 5.62
CA SER A 52 -8.85 2.54 4.22
C SER A 52 -9.16 4.03 4.05
N GLN A 53 -8.73 4.62 2.93
CA GLN A 53 -8.95 6.03 2.59
C GLN A 53 -8.47 6.99 3.69
N TYR A 54 -7.29 6.71 4.26
CA TYR A 54 -6.75 7.42 5.40
C TYR A 54 -6.24 8.83 5.01
N PRO A 55 -6.56 9.89 5.76
CA PRO A 55 -6.12 11.24 5.45
C PRO A 55 -4.61 11.41 5.68
N ALA A 56 -3.84 11.55 4.61
CA ALA A 56 -2.39 11.77 4.62
C ALA A 56 -2.01 13.25 4.53
N VAL A 57 -2.90 14.10 3.99
CA VAL A 57 -2.71 15.54 3.82
C VAL A 57 -3.90 16.28 4.45
N PRO A 58 -3.73 17.51 5.00
CA PRO A 58 -4.83 18.27 5.61
C PRO A 58 -5.98 18.66 4.66
N GLU A 59 -5.79 18.54 3.35
CA GLU A 59 -6.80 18.85 2.35
C GLU A 59 -7.78 17.67 2.19
N ASP A 60 -9.08 17.90 2.36
CA ASP A 60 -10.14 16.88 2.23
C ASP A 60 -10.50 16.59 0.77
N THR A 61 -9.48 16.43 -0.08
CA THR A 61 -9.61 16.05 -1.49
C THR A 61 -9.31 14.57 -1.66
N LYS A 62 -9.80 13.94 -2.74
CA LYS A 62 -9.48 12.53 -3.06
C LYS A 62 -7.96 12.30 -3.15
N THR A 63 -7.21 13.33 -3.55
CA THR A 63 -5.74 13.33 -3.63
C THR A 63 -5.02 13.52 -2.30
N GLY A 64 -5.75 13.78 -1.21
CA GLY A 64 -5.21 13.93 0.15
C GLY A 64 -5.31 12.65 1.00
N LYS A 65 -5.91 11.58 0.46
CA LYS A 65 -6.13 10.30 1.15
C LYS A 65 -5.26 9.22 0.51
N VAL A 66 -4.68 8.36 1.34
CA VAL A 66 -3.98 7.14 0.92
C VAL A 66 -4.93 5.96 0.99
N ASP A 67 -4.77 4.99 0.09
CA ASP A 67 -5.69 3.85 -0.01
C ASP A 67 -5.76 3.04 1.28
N LEU A 68 -4.60 2.72 1.89
CA LEU A 68 -4.53 2.06 3.19
C LEU A 68 -3.48 2.70 4.11
N ALA A 69 -3.79 2.76 5.40
CA ALA A 69 -2.83 3.04 6.46
C ALA A 69 -2.77 1.87 7.45
N LEU A 70 -1.57 1.34 7.68
CA LEU A 70 -1.32 0.37 8.75
C LEU A 70 -1.04 1.16 10.03
N LEU A 71 -1.83 0.86 11.06
CA LEU A 71 -1.87 1.62 12.30
C LEU A 71 -1.17 0.85 13.42
N GLN A 72 -0.45 1.58 14.26
CA GLN A 72 0.07 1.10 15.53
C GLN A 72 -0.38 2.08 16.62
N ASN A 73 -1.09 1.57 17.62
CA ASN A 73 -1.66 2.37 18.71
C ASN A 73 -2.47 3.58 18.20
N GLY A 74 -3.26 3.37 17.14
CA GLY A 74 -4.09 4.41 16.51
C GLY A 74 -3.33 5.47 15.70
N SER A 75 -2.02 5.35 15.52
CA SER A 75 -1.23 6.23 14.65
C SER A 75 -0.75 5.48 13.40
N PRO A 76 -0.75 6.11 12.22
CA PRO A 76 -0.27 5.47 11.00
C PRO A 76 1.25 5.32 11.06
N ILE A 77 1.74 4.11 10.81
CA ILE A 77 3.18 3.80 10.73
C ILE A 77 3.61 3.48 9.30
N ILE A 78 2.71 2.93 8.49
CA ILE A 78 2.96 2.59 7.10
C ILE A 78 1.77 3.04 6.27
N PHE A 79 2.05 3.71 5.16
CA PHE A 79 1.08 4.01 4.12
C PHE A 79 1.22 3.03 2.96
N VAL A 80 0.10 2.61 2.37
CA VAL A 80 0.07 1.75 1.19
C VAL A 80 -0.82 2.39 0.14
N GLU A 81 -0.22 2.78 -0.98
CA GLU A 81 -0.90 3.30 -2.17
C GLU A 81 -0.97 2.18 -3.22
N CYS A 82 -2.18 1.92 -3.69
CA CYS A 82 -2.51 0.93 -4.70
C CYS A 82 -2.59 1.60 -6.08
N LYS A 83 -2.21 0.84 -7.12
CA LYS A 83 -2.49 1.14 -8.53
C LYS A 83 -3.11 -0.08 -9.18
N LYS A 84 -3.64 0.09 -10.39
CA LYS A 84 -4.18 -1.01 -11.18
C LYS A 84 -3.10 -2.06 -11.44
N LEU A 85 -3.53 -3.32 -11.55
CA LEU A 85 -2.65 -4.42 -11.93
C LEU A 85 -1.87 -4.08 -13.21
N ASN A 86 -0.55 -4.30 -13.18
CA ASN A 86 0.38 -4.00 -14.27
C ASN A 86 0.52 -2.51 -14.65
N GLU A 87 -0.06 -1.58 -13.88
CA GLU A 87 0.21 -0.16 -14.09
C GLU A 87 1.66 0.16 -13.70
N PRO A 88 2.43 0.87 -14.56
CA PRO A 88 3.77 1.34 -14.21
C PRO A 88 3.77 2.26 -12.99
N LEU A 89 4.68 2.01 -12.04
CA LEU A 89 4.73 2.73 -10.75
C LEU A 89 5.57 4.01 -10.78
N ASP A 90 6.40 4.20 -11.80
CA ASP A 90 7.40 5.26 -11.92
C ASP A 90 6.81 6.69 -11.92
N HIS A 91 5.59 6.85 -12.41
CA HIS A 91 4.92 8.15 -12.49
C HIS A 91 4.28 8.63 -11.18
N HIS A 92 4.28 7.82 -10.12
CA HIS A 92 3.55 8.11 -8.88
C HIS A 92 4.42 8.65 -7.73
N PHE A 93 5.73 8.83 -7.97
CA PHE A 93 6.66 9.30 -6.95
C PHE A 93 6.26 10.64 -6.30
N HIS A 94 5.69 11.56 -7.08
CA HIS A 94 5.27 12.86 -6.56
C HIS A 94 4.15 12.74 -5.51
N GLN A 95 3.24 11.78 -5.69
CA GLN A 95 2.16 11.50 -4.75
C GLN A 95 2.73 10.95 -3.43
N ILE A 96 3.66 10.00 -3.52
CA ILE A 96 4.34 9.39 -2.37
C ILE A 96 5.11 10.43 -1.56
N LYS A 97 5.91 11.27 -2.24
CA LYS A 97 6.66 12.36 -1.63
C LYS A 97 5.75 13.32 -0.87
N ARG A 98 4.58 13.64 -1.43
CA ARG A 98 3.59 14.50 -0.76
C ARG A 98 3.06 13.86 0.52
N TYR A 99 2.68 12.57 0.50
CA TYR A 99 2.14 11.91 1.69
C TYR A 99 3.17 11.79 2.81
N PHE A 100 4.37 11.34 2.47
CA PHE A 100 5.44 11.14 3.45
C PHE A 100 5.86 12.46 4.12
N ASN A 101 6.10 13.51 3.33
CA ASN A 101 6.58 14.78 3.86
C ASN A 101 5.51 15.52 4.70
N ASN A 102 4.21 15.22 4.51
CA ASN A 102 3.12 15.81 5.29
C ASN A 102 2.77 15.00 6.55
N CYS A 103 3.06 13.70 6.61
CA CYS A 103 2.74 12.86 7.76
C CYS A 103 3.99 12.41 8.53
N ARG A 104 4.42 13.23 9.50
CA ARG A 104 5.62 12.99 10.33
C ARG A 104 5.56 11.77 11.28
N LYS A 105 4.52 10.95 11.19
CA LYS A 105 4.35 9.75 12.01
C LYS A 105 4.59 8.45 11.22
N VAL A 106 4.68 8.55 9.90
CA VAL A 106 4.85 7.41 9.01
C VAL A 106 6.34 7.16 8.78
N ASP A 107 6.73 5.90 8.94
CA ASP A 107 8.13 5.47 8.77
C ASP A 107 8.40 5.00 7.32
N PHE A 108 7.38 4.45 6.65
CA PHE A 108 7.48 3.94 5.28
C PHE A 108 6.22 4.18 4.46
N VAL A 109 6.38 4.37 3.15
CA VAL A 109 5.29 4.27 2.18
C VAL A 109 5.55 3.11 1.23
N ILE A 110 4.51 2.34 0.97
CA ILE A 110 4.50 1.27 -0.03
C ILE A 110 3.67 1.75 -1.21
N LEU A 111 4.24 1.70 -2.41
CA LEU A 111 3.52 1.86 -3.67
C LEU A 111 3.49 0.50 -4.37
N THR A 112 2.30 0.05 -4.79
CA THR A 112 2.15 -1.28 -5.38
C THR A 112 1.04 -1.33 -6.42
N ASN A 113 1.24 -2.18 -7.43
CA ASN A 113 0.25 -2.57 -8.44
C ASN A 113 -0.18 -4.05 -8.25
N GLY A 114 0.02 -4.61 -7.05
CA GLY A 114 -0.33 -5.99 -6.71
C GLY A 114 0.74 -7.04 -7.05
N ASN A 115 1.61 -6.78 -8.02
CA ASN A 115 2.73 -7.68 -8.38
C ASN A 115 4.12 -7.09 -8.05
N GLU A 116 4.25 -5.77 -8.01
CA GLU A 116 5.45 -5.07 -7.57
C GLU A 116 5.16 -4.29 -6.29
N TYR A 117 6.13 -4.24 -5.38
CA TYR A 117 6.03 -3.52 -4.11
C TYR A 117 7.27 -2.64 -3.95
N TRP A 118 7.10 -1.33 -4.08
CA TRP A 118 8.17 -0.33 -3.94
C TRP A 118 8.08 0.31 -2.56
N PHE A 119 9.18 0.28 -1.82
CA PHE A 119 9.26 0.77 -0.45
C PHE A 119 10.03 2.09 -0.43
N PHE A 120 9.43 3.12 0.15
CA PHE A 120 10.00 4.46 0.29
C PHE A 120 10.16 4.81 1.77
N THR A 121 11.30 5.39 2.12
CA THR A 121 11.64 5.86 3.46
C THR A 121 12.66 7.00 3.36
N ASP A 122 12.76 7.80 4.41
CA ASP A 122 13.81 8.82 4.54
C ASP A 122 15.18 8.17 4.74
N LEU A 123 16.18 8.64 3.99
CA LEU A 123 17.56 8.20 4.15
C LEU A 123 18.37 9.21 4.97
N ASP A 124 18.36 10.47 4.53
CA ASP A 124 19.28 11.49 5.06
C ASP A 124 18.62 12.43 6.07
N PHE A 125 17.35 12.78 5.88
CA PHE A 125 16.63 13.74 6.71
C PHE A 125 15.29 13.19 7.18
N LYS A 126 15.09 13.23 8.50
CA LYS A 126 13.87 12.67 9.08
C LYS A 126 12.61 13.31 8.50
N TYR A 127 11.70 12.48 7.97
CA TYR A 127 10.43 12.86 7.35
C TYR A 127 10.56 13.63 6.02
N LEU A 128 11.68 13.46 5.32
CA LEU A 128 11.90 14.01 3.99
C LEU A 128 12.33 12.91 3.02
N LEU A 129 11.48 12.65 2.02
CA LEU A 129 11.88 11.93 0.81
C LEU A 129 12.48 12.93 -0.18
N ASP A 130 13.77 12.82 -0.47
CA ASP A 130 14.50 13.65 -1.42
C ASP A 130 14.51 13.10 -2.85
#